data_AF-T1III3-F1
#
_entry.id   AF-T1III3-F1
#
_cell.length_a   1.000
_cell.length_b   1.000
_cell.length_c   1.000
_cell.angle_alpha   90.00
_cell.angle_beta   90.00
_cell.angle_gamma   90.00
#
_symmetry.space_group_name_H-M   'P 1'
#
loop_
_entity.id
_entity.type
_entity.pdbx_description
1 polymer ?
#
loop_
_entity_poly.entity_id
_entity_poly.type
_entity_poly.pdbx_seq_one_letter_code
_entity_poly.pdbx_strand_id
1 'polypeptide(L)'
;MCEIKFHIKLPIFVARQWIRHRTASVNEHSARYSILGHKFYLPERNNLAAQCITNKQGRCEQDPVPSEVADKCLMILENDAKMCYQHYLEMMNQDENGIVNDQNIIGIARELARINLTLNFYTEWYWKIDLHNLLHFIRLRTDSHAQYEIRMYAEKILNIVKLWVPLVYDTFNKFKVESVNISKKGQSVIRKLIAREDR
;
A
#
# COMPACT_ATOMS: atom_id res chain seq x y z
N MET A 1 -11.95 16.87 -18.78
CA MET A 1 -10.76 16.31 -18.11
C MET A 1 -11.22 15.83 -16.74
N CYS A 2 -11.05 14.54 -16.42
CA CYS A 2 -11.66 13.92 -15.24
C CYS A 2 -10.61 13.83 -14.11
N GLU A 3 -10.91 14.38 -12.94
CA GLU A 3 -10.08 14.28 -11.74
C GLU A 3 -10.89 13.74 -10.58
N ILE A 4 -10.22 13.04 -9.66
CA ILE A 4 -10.84 12.55 -8.43
C ILE A 4 -9.90 12.81 -7.25
N LYS A 5 -10.50 13.06 -6.08
CA LYS A 5 -9.78 13.24 -4.83
C LYS A 5 -10.26 12.21 -3.83
N PHE A 6 -9.32 11.44 -3.29
CA PHE A 6 -9.57 10.45 -2.26
C PHE A 6 -9.06 10.94 -0.91
N HIS A 7 -9.77 10.60 0.16
CA HIS A 7 -9.21 10.54 1.50
C HIS A 7 -8.87 9.08 1.78
N ILE A 8 -7.61 8.81 2.09
CA ILE A 8 -7.10 7.44 2.22
C ILE A 8 -6.39 7.32 3.56
N LYS A 9 -6.76 6.30 4.32
CA LYS A 9 -6.05 5.83 5.50
C LYS A 9 -5.26 4.57 5.14
N LEU A 10 -3.95 4.58 5.37
CA LEU A 10 -3.05 3.51 4.96
C LEU A 10 -1.80 3.38 5.84
N PRO A 11 -1.17 2.20 5.93
CA PRO A 11 0.08 2.05 6.67
C PRO A 11 1.23 2.82 6.01
N ILE A 12 2.19 3.31 6.80
CA ILE A 12 3.33 4.10 6.30
C ILE A 12 4.12 3.33 5.22
N PHE A 13 4.35 2.03 5.38
CA PHE A 13 5.07 1.25 4.34
C PHE A 13 4.31 1.20 3.00
N VAL A 14 2.98 1.24 3.01
CA VAL A 14 2.15 1.32 1.79
C VAL A 14 2.21 2.72 1.20
N ALA A 15 2.11 3.75 2.04
CA ALA A 15 2.24 5.15 1.63
C ALA A 15 3.56 5.41 0.89
N ARG A 16 4.67 4.85 1.38
CA ARG A 16 6.01 4.98 0.75
C ARG A 16 6.09 4.39 -0.66
N GLN A 17 5.32 3.33 -0.96
CA GLN A 17 5.23 2.79 -2.32
C GLN A 17 4.33 3.65 -3.20
N TRP A 18 3.24 4.15 -2.63
CA TRP A 18 2.24 4.93 -3.34
C TRP A 18 2.76 6.31 -3.76
N ILE A 19 3.49 7.01 -2.89
CA ILE A 19 4.02 8.36 -3.17
C ILE A 19 5.01 8.42 -4.35
N ARG A 20 5.48 7.27 -4.83
CA ARG A 20 6.33 7.17 -6.03
C ARG A 20 5.60 7.58 -7.32
N HIS A 21 4.27 7.64 -7.29
CA HIS A 21 3.43 8.12 -8.39
C HIS A 21 3.36 9.65 -8.39
N ARG A 22 4.38 10.28 -8.98
CA ARG A 22 4.68 11.72 -8.92
C ARG A 22 3.67 12.63 -9.63
N THR A 23 2.75 12.08 -10.42
CA THR A 23 1.77 12.83 -11.22
C THR A 23 0.47 13.13 -10.46
N ALA A 24 0.50 13.09 -9.13
CA ALA A 24 -0.63 13.35 -8.26
C ALA A 24 -0.29 14.41 -7.21
N SER A 25 -1.31 15.06 -6.67
CA SER A 25 -1.17 15.96 -5.51
C SER A 25 -1.49 15.18 -4.24
N VAL A 26 -0.61 15.26 -3.24
CA VAL A 26 -0.76 14.59 -1.94
C VAL A 26 -0.67 15.61 -0.82
N ASN A 27 -1.55 15.50 0.17
CA ASN A 27 -1.44 16.19 1.45
C ASN A 27 -1.58 15.16 2.58
N GLU A 28 -0.47 14.85 3.26
CA GLU A 28 -0.39 13.83 4.31
C GLU A 28 -0.47 14.45 5.71
N HIS A 29 -1.14 13.73 6.60
CA HIS A 29 -1.16 14.03 8.02
C HIS A 29 0.25 14.03 8.63
N SER A 30 0.69 15.18 9.12
CA SER A 30 2.06 15.34 9.63
C SER A 30 2.16 15.02 11.11
N ALA A 31 2.89 13.96 11.42
CA ALA A 31 3.28 13.58 12.78
C ALA A 31 4.24 14.58 13.48
N ARG A 32 4.62 15.69 12.82
CA ARG A 32 5.37 16.79 13.46
C ARG A 32 4.43 17.70 14.26
N TYR A 33 3.24 17.92 13.71
CA TYR A 33 2.27 18.87 14.25
C TYR A 33 1.21 18.17 15.07
N SER A 34 0.89 16.92 14.73
CA SER A 34 -0.16 16.14 15.37
C SER A 34 0.39 14.85 15.98
N ILE A 35 -0.28 14.37 17.04
CA ILE A 35 -0.02 13.04 17.59
C ILE A 35 -0.60 12.00 16.64
N LEU A 36 0.18 10.98 16.30
CA LEU A 36 -0.33 9.85 15.52
C LEU A 36 -1.25 9.00 16.39
N GLY A 37 -2.38 8.58 15.85
CA GLY A 37 -3.31 7.71 16.58
C GLY A 37 -2.73 6.32 16.81
N HIS A 38 -3.20 5.64 17.86
CA HIS A 38 -2.83 4.26 18.21
C HIS A 38 -3.44 3.24 17.23
N LYS A 39 -3.04 3.30 15.96
CA LYS A 39 -3.57 2.46 14.88
C LYS A 39 -2.42 1.94 14.03
N PHE A 40 -2.27 0.63 13.97
CA PHE A 40 -1.25 -0.05 13.19
C PHE A 40 -1.84 -1.25 12.45
N TYR A 41 -1.21 -1.60 11.34
CA TYR A 41 -1.58 -2.73 10.52
C TYR A 41 -0.94 -4.01 11.06
N LEU A 42 -1.78 -5.05 11.16
CA LEU A 42 -1.36 -6.43 11.32
C LEU A 42 -1.88 -7.21 10.11
N PRO A 43 -1.03 -8.01 9.43
CA PRO A 43 -1.49 -8.84 8.34
C PRO A 43 -2.43 -9.93 8.86
N GLU A 44 -3.39 -10.34 8.04
CA GLU A 44 -4.14 -11.56 8.33
C GLU A 44 -3.22 -12.78 8.29
N ARG A 45 -3.56 -13.83 9.04
CA ARG A 45 -2.75 -15.05 9.12
C ARG A 45 -2.42 -15.65 7.75
N ASN A 46 -3.41 -15.68 6.85
CA ASN A 46 -3.27 -16.22 5.50
C ASN A 46 -2.36 -15.38 4.59
N ASN A 47 -2.04 -14.15 5.00
CA ASN A 47 -1.16 -13.24 4.29
C ASN A 47 0.30 -13.34 4.76
N LEU A 48 0.59 -14.13 5.79
CA LEU A 48 1.94 -14.47 6.22
C LEU A 48 2.46 -15.65 5.40
N ALA A 49 3.45 -15.36 4.56
CA ALA A 49 4.04 -16.33 3.65
C ALA A 49 5.56 -16.17 3.61
N ALA A 50 6.24 -17.26 3.27
CA ALA A 50 7.69 -17.28 3.17
C ALA A 50 8.19 -16.35 2.03
N GLN A 51 9.47 -15.97 2.08
CA GLN A 51 10.10 -15.21 1.00
C GLN A 51 10.12 -16.03 -0.29
N CYS A 52 9.67 -15.46 -1.41
CA CYS A 52 9.72 -16.15 -2.69
C CYS A 52 11.15 -16.24 -3.22
N ILE A 53 11.56 -17.43 -3.68
CA ILE A 53 12.90 -17.72 -4.20
C ILE A 53 13.10 -17.09 -5.60
N THR A 54 12.06 -17.11 -6.43
CA THR A 54 12.08 -16.58 -7.81
C THR A 54 11.82 -15.09 -7.84
N ASN A 55 10.79 -14.62 -7.11
CA ASN A 55 10.52 -13.20 -6.90
C ASN A 55 11.07 -12.73 -5.56
N LYS A 56 12.37 -12.43 -5.51
CA LYS A 56 13.06 -11.95 -4.29
C LYS A 56 12.50 -10.65 -3.69
N GLN A 57 11.52 -10.01 -4.35
CA GLN A 57 10.88 -8.78 -3.87
C GLN A 57 9.56 -9.04 -3.12
N GLY A 58 9.08 -10.29 -3.05
CA GLY A 58 7.76 -10.60 -2.48
C GLY A 58 7.63 -11.97 -1.84
N ARG A 59 6.46 -12.20 -1.26
CA ARG A 59 6.11 -13.46 -0.58
C ARG A 59 5.73 -14.56 -1.57
N CYS A 60 5.97 -15.81 -1.20
CA CYS A 60 5.53 -16.99 -1.94
C CYS A 60 4.08 -17.29 -1.55
N GLU A 61 3.11 -16.81 -2.32
CA GLU A 61 1.68 -16.94 -1.96
C GLU A 61 1.21 -18.40 -1.83
N GLN A 62 1.94 -19.35 -2.43
CA GLN A 62 1.66 -20.78 -2.36
C GLN A 62 2.33 -21.50 -1.17
N ASP A 63 3.07 -20.78 -0.32
CA ASP A 63 3.81 -21.36 0.80
C ASP A 63 3.51 -20.59 2.11
N PRO A 64 2.34 -20.85 2.72
CA PRO A 64 1.98 -20.23 3.99
C PRO A 64 2.94 -20.73 5.08
N VAL A 65 3.33 -19.83 5.99
CA VAL A 65 4.19 -20.21 7.10
C VAL A 65 3.43 -21.11 8.08
N PRO A 66 4.11 -22.02 8.82
CA PRO A 66 3.47 -22.84 9.83
C PRO A 66 2.69 -21.99 10.85
N SER A 67 1.57 -22.52 11.32
CA SER A 67 0.67 -21.85 12.26
C SER A 67 1.37 -21.22 13.46
N GLU A 68 2.28 -21.93 14.11
CA GLU A 68 3.05 -21.45 15.27
C GLU A 68 3.97 -20.28 14.92
N VAL A 69 4.59 -20.32 13.74
CA VAL A 69 5.45 -19.24 13.23
C VAL A 69 4.61 -18.00 12.95
N ALA A 70 3.45 -18.17 12.31
CA ALA A 70 2.53 -17.07 12.03
C ALA A 70 2.10 -16.37 13.34
N ASP A 71 1.69 -17.15 14.35
CA ASP A 71 1.23 -16.61 15.63
C ASP A 71 2.34 -15.86 16.36
N LYS A 72 3.56 -16.42 16.36
CA LYS A 72 4.72 -15.76 16.93
C LYS A 72 5.05 -14.45 16.21
N CYS A 73 5.00 -14.41 14.88
CA CYS A 73 5.23 -13.20 14.10
C CYS A 73 4.18 -12.13 14.40
N LEU A 74 2.89 -12.49 14.45
CA LEU A 74 1.82 -11.55 14.78
C LEU A 74 1.97 -10.99 16.19
N MET A 75 2.30 -11.86 17.16
CA MET A 75 2.54 -11.45 18.54
C MET A 75 3.72 -10.45 18.63
N ILE A 76 4.81 -10.69 17.91
CA ILE A 76 5.96 -9.76 17.87
C ILE A 76 5.52 -8.41 17.29
N LEU A 77 4.87 -8.41 16.12
CA LEU A 77 4.43 -7.19 15.46
C LEU A 77 3.47 -6.37 16.32
N GLU A 78 2.54 -7.04 17.02
CA GLU A 78 1.58 -6.39 17.90
C GLU A 78 2.23 -5.82 19.16
N ASN A 79 3.08 -6.62 19.82
CA ASN A 79 3.78 -6.19 21.04
C ASN A 79 4.73 -5.03 20.75
N ASP A 80 5.50 -5.10 19.68
CA ASP A 80 6.41 -4.04 19.27
C ASP A 80 5.65 -2.74 18.98
N ALA A 81 4.54 -2.83 18.23
CA ALA A 81 3.74 -1.65 17.91
C ALA A 81 3.16 -0.99 19.18
N LYS A 82 2.62 -1.78 20.12
CA LYS A 82 2.09 -1.29 21.40
C LYS A 82 3.19 -0.65 22.26
N MET A 83 4.32 -1.33 22.40
CA MET A 83 5.46 -0.86 23.19
C MET A 83 6.04 0.43 22.58
N CYS A 84 6.26 0.46 21.26
CA CYS A 84 6.74 1.66 20.58
C CYS A 84 5.78 2.84 20.72
N TYR A 85 4.47 2.59 20.70
CA TYR A 85 3.46 3.63 20.93
C TYR A 85 3.48 4.17 22.36
N GLN A 86 3.59 3.28 23.34
CA GLN A 86 3.70 3.66 24.75
C GLN A 86 4.95 4.53 24.98
N HIS A 87 6.12 4.09 24.51
CA HIS A 87 7.35 4.87 24.59
C HIS A 87 7.25 6.19 23.81
N TYR A 88 6.52 6.23 22.70
CA TYR A 88 6.27 7.46 21.94
C TYR A 88 5.52 8.51 22.79
N LEU A 89 4.45 8.12 23.48
CA LEU A 89 3.71 9.00 24.39
C LEU A 89 4.55 9.40 25.63
N GLU A 90 5.25 8.44 26.21
CA GLU A 90 6.12 8.65 27.36
C GLU A 90 7.24 9.66 27.05
N MET A 91 7.94 9.50 25.93
CA MET A 91 8.98 10.44 25.48
C MET A 91 8.44 11.86 25.29
N MET A 92 7.19 12.02 24.83
CA MET A 92 6.56 13.34 24.69
C MET A 92 6.00 13.87 26.01
N ASN A 93 5.90 13.03 27.04
CA ASN A 93 5.17 13.31 28.27
C ASN A 93 3.73 13.82 28.00
N GLN A 94 3.07 13.21 27.01
CA GLN A 94 1.73 13.60 26.56
C GLN A 94 0.82 12.37 26.43
N ASP A 95 -0.48 12.55 26.65
CA ASP A 95 -1.49 11.56 26.27
C ASP A 95 -1.83 11.62 24.76
N GLU A 96 -2.75 10.77 24.31
CA GLU A 96 -3.18 10.72 22.90
C GLU A 96 -3.85 12.02 22.41
N ASN A 97 -4.36 12.85 23.33
CA ASN A 97 -4.98 14.15 23.04
C ASN A 97 -3.96 15.31 23.07
N GLY A 98 -2.71 15.04 23.45
CA GLY A 98 -1.65 16.04 23.58
C GLY A 98 -1.67 16.79 24.90
N ILE A 99 -2.36 16.27 25.91
CA ILE A 99 -2.37 16.79 27.27
C ILE A 99 -1.12 16.30 27.98
N VAL A 100 -0.41 17.20 28.66
CA VAL A 100 0.81 16.87 29.42
C VAL A 100 0.45 16.00 30.62
N ASN A 101 1.13 14.86 30.77
CA ASN A 101 0.86 13.91 31.86
C ASN A 101 1.43 14.39 33.20
N ASP A 102 2.68 14.85 33.23
CA ASP A 102 3.35 15.38 34.43
C ASP A 102 3.99 16.74 34.16
N GLN A 103 3.57 17.80 34.87
CA GLN A 103 4.12 19.14 34.69
C GLN A 103 5.59 19.28 35.08
N ASN A 104 6.14 18.33 35.84
CA ASN A 104 7.53 18.34 36.30
C ASN A 104 8.50 17.66 35.32
N ILE A 105 8.00 16.99 34.29
CA ILE A 105 8.81 16.24 33.32
C ILE A 105 8.81 16.97 31.98
N ILE A 106 10.00 17.15 31.40
CA ILE A 106 10.15 17.73 30.06
C ILE A 106 10.14 16.60 29.03
N GLY A 107 9.12 16.58 28.17
CA GLY A 107 9.06 15.68 27.01
C GLY A 107 9.84 16.21 25.81
N ILE A 108 10.27 15.31 24.92
CA ILE A 108 10.91 15.67 23.66
C ILE A 108 9.88 16.09 22.60
N ALA A 109 10.34 16.81 21.58
CA ALA A 109 9.48 17.24 20.48
C ALA A 109 8.86 16.06 19.71
N ARG A 110 7.61 16.24 19.24
CA ARG A 110 6.86 15.22 18.48
C ARG A 110 7.63 14.69 17.27
N GLU A 111 8.38 15.56 16.59
CA GLU A 111 9.15 15.17 15.41
C GLU A 111 10.31 14.21 15.70
N LEU A 112 10.81 14.22 16.94
CA LEU A 112 11.83 13.30 17.45
C LEU A 112 11.18 12.03 18.01
N ALA A 113 10.15 12.18 18.85
CA ALA A 113 9.48 11.04 19.48
C ALA A 113 8.91 10.04 18.45
N ARG A 114 8.33 10.55 17.35
CA ARG A 114 7.74 9.71 16.29
C ARG A 114 8.75 8.80 15.58
N ILE A 115 10.05 9.05 15.70
CA ILE A 115 11.09 8.22 15.07
C ILE A 115 11.04 6.77 15.61
N ASN A 116 10.50 6.60 16.82
CA ASN A 116 10.30 5.29 17.45
C ASN A 116 9.12 4.50 16.87
N LEU A 117 8.23 5.11 16.09
CA LEU A 117 7.08 4.43 15.51
C LEU A 117 7.49 3.56 14.32
N THR A 118 6.94 2.35 14.28
CA THR A 118 7.21 1.35 13.23
C THR A 118 6.48 1.68 11.92
N LEU A 119 6.91 1.08 10.82
CA LEU A 119 6.35 1.36 9.49
C LEU A 119 4.90 0.87 9.29
N ASN A 120 4.38 0.02 10.18
CA ASN A 120 3.01 -0.49 10.11
C ASN A 120 1.98 0.47 10.74
N PHE A 121 2.38 1.59 11.36
CA PHE A 121 1.43 2.61 11.79
C PHE A 121 0.66 3.21 10.62
N TYR A 122 -0.61 3.52 10.86
CA TYR A 122 -1.47 4.16 9.87
C TYR A 122 -1.21 5.67 9.81
N THR A 123 -1.12 6.18 8.59
CA THR A 123 -1.19 7.60 8.23
C THR A 123 -2.44 7.84 7.40
N GLU A 124 -2.76 9.10 7.16
CA GLU A 124 -3.88 9.52 6.34
C GLU A 124 -3.46 10.63 5.40
N TRP A 125 -4.00 10.63 4.19
CA TRP A 125 -3.77 11.72 3.25
C TRP A 125 -4.98 12.02 2.36
N TYR A 126 -4.96 13.21 1.79
CA TYR A 126 -5.73 13.51 0.60
C TYR A 126 -4.86 13.28 -0.63
N TRP A 127 -5.39 12.49 -1.57
CA TRP A 127 -4.72 12.17 -2.83
C TRP A 127 -5.60 12.58 -4.01
N LYS A 128 -5.15 13.56 -4.79
CA LYS A 128 -5.83 14.05 -5.99
C LYS A 128 -5.06 13.65 -7.23
N ILE A 129 -5.75 13.08 -8.22
CA ILE A 129 -5.14 12.57 -9.45
C ILE A 129 -6.13 12.66 -10.62
N ASP A 130 -5.63 12.88 -11.83
CA ASP A 130 -6.43 12.78 -13.04
C ASP A 130 -6.64 11.31 -13.46
N LEU A 131 -7.67 11.07 -14.27
CA LEU A 131 -8.05 9.73 -14.68
C LEU A 131 -6.95 8.97 -15.45
N HIS A 132 -6.14 9.64 -16.27
CA HIS A 132 -5.09 8.96 -17.03
C HIS A 132 -4.01 8.40 -16.10
N ASN A 133 -3.53 9.24 -15.19
CA ASN A 133 -2.53 8.83 -14.19
C ASN A 133 -3.10 7.84 -13.17
N LEU A 134 -4.39 7.92 -12.84
CA LEU A 134 -5.08 6.95 -12.00
C LEU A 134 -5.10 5.55 -12.63
N LEU A 135 -5.45 5.44 -13.91
CA LEU A 135 -5.44 4.15 -14.62
C LEU A 135 -4.02 3.57 -14.71
N HIS A 136 -3.00 4.43 -14.86
CA HIS A 136 -1.60 4.00 -14.79
C HIS A 136 -1.24 3.47 -13.39
N PHE A 137 -1.64 4.17 -12.33
CA PHE A 137 -1.46 3.73 -10.94
C PHE A 137 -2.09 2.35 -10.72
N ILE A 138 -3.37 2.19 -11.08
CA ILE A 138 -4.11 0.93 -10.90
C ILE A 138 -3.36 -0.20 -11.60
N ARG A 139 -3.00 -0.03 -12.88
CA ARG A 139 -2.29 -1.05 -13.65
C ARG A 139 -1.01 -1.55 -12.96
N LEU A 140 -0.22 -0.63 -12.39
CA LEU A 140 1.03 -0.99 -11.70
C LEU A 140 0.79 -1.58 -10.31
N ARG A 141 -0.34 -1.28 -9.68
CA ARG A 141 -0.63 -1.66 -8.30
C ARG A 141 -1.59 -2.83 -8.17
N THR A 142 -2.26 -3.27 -9.24
CA THR A 142 -3.00 -4.54 -9.30
C THR A 142 -2.14 -5.70 -9.85
N ASP A 143 -0.90 -5.43 -10.28
CA ASP A 143 0.03 -6.45 -10.74
C ASP A 143 0.37 -7.45 -9.62
N SER A 144 0.46 -8.74 -9.93
CA SER A 144 0.77 -9.79 -8.95
C SER A 144 2.13 -9.63 -8.25
N HIS A 145 3.08 -8.93 -8.88
CA HIS A 145 4.38 -8.62 -8.28
C HIS A 145 4.32 -7.44 -7.31
N ALA A 146 3.27 -6.62 -7.35
CA ALA A 146 3.06 -5.58 -6.35
C ALA A 146 2.73 -6.23 -5.00
N GLN A 147 3.20 -5.60 -3.93
CA GLN A 147 2.92 -6.06 -2.58
C GLN A 147 1.41 -6.08 -2.33
N TYR A 148 0.91 -7.19 -1.76
CA TYR A 148 -0.52 -7.43 -1.56
C TYR A 148 -1.27 -6.25 -0.94
N GLU A 149 -0.70 -5.62 0.09
CA GLU A 149 -1.37 -4.52 0.78
C GLU A 149 -1.70 -3.36 -0.16
N ILE A 150 -0.79 -2.94 -1.05
CA ILE A 150 -1.10 -1.88 -2.02
C ILE A 150 -2.06 -2.37 -3.12
N ARG A 151 -2.07 -3.67 -3.43
CA ARG A 151 -3.04 -4.26 -4.38
C ARG A 151 -4.47 -4.13 -3.86
N MET A 152 -4.69 -4.40 -2.58
CA MET A 152 -6.01 -4.26 -1.96
C MET A 152 -6.55 -2.83 -2.09
N TYR A 153 -5.71 -1.81 -1.92
CA TYR A 153 -6.11 -0.43 -2.17
C TYR A 153 -6.42 -0.17 -3.66
N ALA A 154 -5.57 -0.66 -4.57
CA ALA A 154 -5.76 -0.49 -6.00
C ALA A 154 -7.06 -1.14 -6.51
N GLU A 155 -7.41 -2.33 -6.00
CA GLU A 155 -8.65 -3.03 -6.31
C GLU A 155 -9.88 -2.27 -5.81
N LYS A 156 -9.84 -1.72 -4.59
CA LYS A 156 -10.93 -0.87 -4.08
C LYS A 156 -11.11 0.39 -4.92
N ILE A 157 -10.01 1.03 -5.32
CA ILE A 157 -10.05 2.19 -6.22
C ILE A 157 -10.58 1.81 -7.61
N LEU A 158 -10.19 0.65 -8.15
CA LEU A 158 -10.70 0.15 -9.42
C LEU A 158 -12.22 -0.06 -9.40
N ASN A 159 -12.78 -0.55 -8.28
CA ASN A 159 -14.23 -0.64 -8.09
C ASN A 159 -14.90 0.74 -8.09
N ILE A 160 -14.26 1.77 -7.52
CA ILE A 160 -14.76 3.15 -7.59
C ILE A 160 -14.72 3.65 -9.04
N VAL A 161 -13.64 3.37 -9.79
CA VAL A 161 -13.51 3.74 -11.21
C VAL A 161 -14.61 3.08 -12.05
N LYS A 162 -14.93 1.81 -11.78
CA LYS A 162 -16.04 1.09 -12.44
C LYS A 162 -17.38 1.81 -12.26
N LEU A 163 -17.65 2.33 -11.06
CA LEU A 163 -18.88 3.06 -10.76
C LEU A 163 -18.86 4.49 -11.32
N TRP A 164 -17.71 5.15 -11.31
CA TRP A 164 -17.57 6.55 -11.71
C TRP A 164 -17.52 6.76 -13.22
N VAL A 165 -16.74 5.93 -13.94
CA VAL A 165 -16.48 6.06 -15.39
C VAL A 165 -16.54 4.69 -16.09
N PRO A 166 -17.72 4.05 -16.14
CA PRO A 166 -17.86 2.64 -16.56
C PRO A 166 -17.34 2.36 -17.98
N LEU A 167 -17.60 3.24 -18.96
CA LEU A 167 -17.10 3.08 -20.33
C LEU A 167 -15.56 3.06 -20.41
N VAL A 168 -14.91 3.88 -19.58
CA VAL A 168 -13.45 3.91 -19.49
C VAL A 168 -12.93 2.67 -18.79
N TYR A 169 -13.61 2.22 -17.74
CA TYR A 169 -13.29 0.98 -17.03
C TYR A 169 -13.32 -0.23 -17.97
N ASP A 170 -14.39 -0.41 -18.74
CA ASP A 170 -14.54 -1.54 -19.67
C ASP A 170 -13.42 -1.53 -20.73
N THR A 171 -13.13 -0.34 -21.27
CA THR A 171 -12.04 -0.13 -22.23
C THR A 171 -10.67 -0.42 -21.60
N PHE A 172 -10.44 0.03 -20.37
CA PHE A 172 -9.20 -0.21 -19.64
C PHE A 172 -8.97 -1.69 -19.38
N ASN A 173 -9.99 -2.42 -18.93
CA ASN A 173 -9.89 -3.87 -18.73
C ASN A 173 -9.53 -4.58 -20.03
N LYS A 174 -10.32 -4.34 -21.09
CA LYS A 174 -10.16 -4.99 -22.39
C LYS A 174 -8.78 -4.76 -23.02
N PHE A 175 -8.26 -3.53 -22.95
CA PHE A 175 -7.06 -3.15 -23.70
C PHE A 175 -5.80 -3.00 -22.86
N LYS A 176 -5.87 -2.99 -21.52
CA LYS A 176 -4.70 -2.84 -20.65
C LYS A 176 -4.53 -3.93 -19.62
N VAL A 177 -5.62 -4.48 -19.06
CA VAL A 177 -5.55 -5.52 -18.02
C VAL A 177 -5.53 -6.91 -18.65
N GLU A 178 -6.45 -7.18 -19.57
CA GLU A 178 -6.61 -8.48 -20.25
C GLU A 178 -5.76 -8.59 -21.53
N SER A 179 -5.03 -7.53 -21.88
CA SER A 179 -4.17 -7.51 -23.06
C SER A 179 -2.74 -7.92 -22.72
N VAL A 180 -2.07 -8.51 -23.70
CA VAL A 180 -0.65 -8.87 -23.62
C VAL A 180 0.17 -8.03 -24.59
N ASN A 181 1.30 -7.50 -24.11
CA ASN A 181 2.25 -6.83 -25.00
C ASN A 181 3.11 -7.86 -25.71
N ILE A 182 3.00 -7.90 -27.04
CA ILE A 182 3.74 -8.84 -27.87
C ILE A 182 4.94 -8.13 -28.48
N SER A 183 6.14 -8.64 -28.21
CA SER A 183 7.37 -8.10 -28.79
C SER A 183 7.39 -8.25 -30.32
N LYS A 184 8.23 -7.48 -31.01
CA LYS A 184 8.41 -7.59 -32.48
C LYS A 184 8.71 -9.02 -32.93
N LYS A 185 9.49 -9.78 -32.15
CA LYS A 185 9.79 -11.20 -32.43
C LYS A 185 8.56 -12.10 -32.18
N GLY A 186 7.81 -11.87 -31.11
CA GLY A 186 6.56 -12.59 -30.86
C GLY A 186 5.53 -12.38 -31.97
N GLN A 187 5.40 -11.14 -32.45
CA GLN A 187 4.51 -10.80 -33.57
C GLN A 187 4.90 -11.55 -34.85
N SER A 188 6.20 -11.70 -35.14
CA SER A 188 6.64 -12.43 -36.33
C SER A 188 6.35 -13.93 -36.25
N VAL A 189 6.44 -14.53 -35.05
CA VAL A 189 6.04 -15.92 -34.81
C VAL A 189 4.54 -16.10 -35.03
N ILE A 190 3.71 -15.23 -34.45
CA ILE A 190 2.25 -15.29 -34.60
C ILE A 190 1.86 -15.18 -36.08
N ARG A 191 2.46 -14.24 -36.84
CA ARG A 191 2.23 -14.12 -38.29
C ARG A 191 2.57 -15.40 -39.04
N LYS A 192 3.68 -16.07 -38.68
CA LYS A 192 4.09 -17.35 -39.30
C LYS A 192 3.15 -18.50 -38.96
N LEU A 193 2.57 -18.52 -37.75
CA LEU A 193 1.61 -19.54 -37.32
C LEU A 193 0.27 -19.37 -38.05
N ILE A 194 -0.26 -18.13 -38.11
CA ILE A 194 -1.51 -17.83 -38.84
C ILE A 194 -1.36 -18.14 -40.33
N ALA A 195 -0.22 -17.80 -40.93
CA ALA A 195 0.04 -18.09 -42.35
C ALA A 195 0.25 -19.60 -42.66
N ARG A 196 0.17 -20.50 -41.65
CA ARG A 196 0.36 -21.95 -41.81
C ARG A 196 -0.92 -22.77 -41.68
N GLU A 197 -2.09 -22.15 -41.53
CA GLU A 197 -3.38 -22.81 -41.77
C GLU A 197 -3.69 -22.74 -43.28
N ASP A 198 -3.08 -23.64 -44.06
CA ASP A 198 -3.51 -24.11 -45.41
C ASP A 198 -2.44 -25.04 -46.01
N ARG A 199 -2.12 -26.15 -45.31
CA ARG A 199 -1.40 -27.29 -45.91
C ARG A 199 -1.95 -28.60 -45.40
#